data_AF-A0A3N2KL06-F1
#
_entry.id   AF-A0A3N2KL06-F1
#
_cell.length_a   1.000
_cell.length_b   1.000
_cell.length_c   1.000
_cell.angle_alpha   90.00
_cell.angle_beta   90.00
_cell.angle_gamma   90.00
#
_symmetry.space_group_name_H-M   'P 1'
#
loop_
_entity.id
_entity.type
_entity.pdbx_description
1 polymer ?
#
loop_
_entity_poly.entity_id
_entity_poly.type
_entity_poly.pdbx_seq_one_letter_code
_entity_poly.pdbx_strand_id
1 'polypeptide(L)'
;MTYKEKYKELVELSHSENPEIKKLADAWLTSIGLQGAAELKVSMFLLDLAIRNIMGEITSHEVGQQLKEHYGETLYEDPKSGLDGGYEVIPPNSPRLKEIEEYNRKLRPALYAELDKKKRT
;
A
#
# COMPACT_ATOMS: atom_id res chain seq x y z
N MET A 1 -23.96 19.78 -4.18
CA MET A 1 -24.10 18.79 -3.11
C MET A 1 -23.11 19.10 -2.00
N THR A 2 -23.48 18.83 -0.76
CA THR A 2 -22.61 18.92 0.41
C THR A 2 -21.76 17.65 0.57
N TYR A 3 -20.70 17.71 1.38
CA TYR A 3 -19.89 16.53 1.71
C TYR A 3 -20.73 15.36 2.24
N LYS A 4 -21.68 15.66 3.15
CA LYS A 4 -22.54 14.65 3.77
C LYS A 4 -23.46 13.98 2.76
N GLU A 5 -23.97 14.73 1.78
CA GLU A 5 -24.79 14.19 0.70
C GLU A 5 -23.98 13.23 -0.17
N LYS A 6 -22.76 13.60 -0.58
CA LYS A 6 -21.89 12.73 -1.39
C LYS A 6 -21.45 11.48 -0.64
N TYR A 7 -21.10 11.63 0.64
CA TYR A 7 -20.77 10.47 1.45
C TYR A 7 -21.96 9.53 1.60
N LYS A 8 -23.19 10.08 1.77
CA LYS A 8 -24.40 9.27 1.82
C LYS A 8 -24.66 8.54 0.51
N GLU A 9 -24.50 9.21 -0.62
CA GLU A 9 -24.61 8.60 -1.95
C GLU A 9 -23.63 7.43 -2.14
N LEU A 10 -22.36 7.61 -1.75
CA LEU A 10 -21.36 6.54 -1.76
C LEU A 10 -21.77 5.33 -0.89
N VAL A 11 -22.35 5.59 0.28
CA VAL A 11 -22.90 4.54 1.16
C VAL A 11 -24.13 3.86 0.55
N GLU A 12 -24.97 4.59 -0.19
CA GLU A 12 -26.11 3.97 -0.88
C GLU A 12 -25.63 3.03 -2.01
N LEU A 13 -24.57 3.39 -2.73
CA LEU A 13 -23.96 2.53 -3.75
C LEU A 13 -23.41 1.22 -3.19
N SER A 14 -22.96 1.16 -1.94
CA SER A 14 -22.53 -0.09 -1.30
C SER A 14 -23.68 -1.05 -0.97
N HIS A 15 -24.92 -0.58 -1.08
CA HIS A 15 -26.13 -1.39 -0.95
C HIS A 15 -26.75 -1.74 -2.31
N SER A 16 -26.05 -1.45 -3.41
CA SER A 16 -26.50 -1.79 -4.76
C SER A 16 -26.68 -3.29 -4.96
N GLU A 17 -27.74 -3.67 -5.69
CA GLU A 17 -27.98 -5.05 -6.13
C GLU A 17 -26.99 -5.51 -7.20
N ASN A 18 -26.33 -4.57 -7.90
CA ASN A 18 -25.25 -4.89 -8.84
C ASN A 18 -23.98 -5.26 -8.05
N PRO A 19 -23.48 -6.51 -8.15
CA PRO A 19 -22.33 -6.97 -7.37
C PRO A 19 -21.04 -6.18 -7.63
N GLU A 20 -20.81 -5.72 -8.85
CA GLU A 20 -19.59 -4.97 -9.19
C GLU A 20 -19.62 -3.55 -8.62
N ILE A 21 -20.77 -2.86 -8.71
CA ILE A 21 -20.98 -1.54 -8.09
C ILE A 21 -20.78 -1.65 -6.58
N LYS A 22 -21.42 -2.65 -5.95
CA LYS A 22 -21.29 -2.90 -4.51
C LYS A 22 -19.84 -3.13 -4.11
N LYS A 23 -19.13 -4.03 -4.82
CA LYS A 23 -17.73 -4.35 -4.55
C LYS A 23 -16.81 -3.14 -4.67
N LEU A 24 -17.00 -2.30 -5.69
CA LEU A 24 -16.23 -1.07 -5.85
C LEU A 24 -16.54 -0.05 -4.76
N ALA A 25 -17.82 0.13 -4.40
CA ALA A 25 -18.24 1.03 -3.34
C ALA A 25 -17.69 0.60 -1.96
N ASP A 26 -17.76 -0.69 -1.64
CA ASP A 26 -17.19 -1.26 -0.41
C ASP A 26 -15.67 -1.02 -0.33
N ALA A 27 -14.96 -1.19 -1.45
CA ALA A 27 -13.52 -0.91 -1.53
C ALA A 27 -13.22 0.57 -1.25
N TRP A 28 -13.93 1.49 -1.89
CA TRP A 28 -13.78 2.93 -1.65
C TRP A 28 -14.09 3.32 -0.20
N LEU A 29 -15.18 2.83 0.38
CA LEU A 29 -15.56 3.08 1.77
C LEU A 29 -14.50 2.54 2.75
N THR A 30 -13.94 1.37 2.47
CA THR A 30 -12.85 0.79 3.27
C THR A 30 -11.61 1.69 3.24
N SER A 31 -11.18 2.13 2.04
CA SER A 31 -10.03 3.03 1.89
C SER A 31 -10.24 4.38 2.56
N ILE A 32 -11.44 4.95 2.46
CA ILE A 32 -11.82 6.21 3.15
C ILE A 32 -11.85 6.01 4.67
N GLY A 33 -12.41 4.90 5.15
CA GLY A 33 -12.43 4.56 6.57
C GLY A 33 -11.03 4.42 7.15
N LEU A 34 -10.09 3.83 6.40
CA LEU A 34 -8.69 3.72 6.80
C LEU A 34 -8.01 5.09 6.95
N GLN A 35 -8.31 6.05 6.06
CA GLN A 35 -7.85 7.43 6.22
C GLN A 35 -8.42 8.09 7.48
N GLY A 36 -9.71 7.84 7.77
CA GLY A 36 -10.35 8.33 8.99
C GLY A 36 -9.72 7.77 10.27
N ALA A 37 -9.30 6.50 10.27
CA ALA A 37 -8.57 5.89 11.39
C ALA A 37 -7.19 6.53 11.62
N ALA A 38 -6.61 7.15 10.59
CA ALA A 38 -5.39 7.95 10.67
C ALA A 38 -5.66 9.45 10.96
N GLU A 39 -6.88 9.79 11.38
CA GLU A 39 -7.33 11.18 11.64
C GLU A 39 -7.24 12.12 10.42
N LEU A 40 -7.18 11.55 9.21
CA LEU A 40 -7.18 12.32 7.97
C LEU A 40 -8.61 12.65 7.52
N LYS A 41 -8.79 13.87 7.00
CA LYS A 41 -10.07 14.30 6.44
C LYS A 41 -10.10 14.09 4.94
N VAL A 42 -11.02 13.25 4.49
CA VAL A 42 -11.27 13.06 3.05
C VAL A 42 -11.85 14.32 2.44
N SER A 43 -11.37 14.68 1.25
CA SER A 43 -11.87 15.82 0.51
C SER A 43 -13.16 15.49 -0.24
N MET A 44 -13.99 16.51 -0.47
CA MET A 44 -15.19 16.36 -1.30
C MET A 44 -14.85 15.94 -2.74
N PHE A 45 -13.70 16.38 -3.25
CA PHE A 45 -13.20 16.02 -4.58
C PHE A 45 -12.91 14.52 -4.70
N LEU A 46 -12.33 13.88 -3.66
CA LEU A 46 -12.09 12.43 -3.69
C LEU A 46 -13.41 11.64 -3.67
N LEU A 47 -14.41 12.09 -2.90
CA LEU A 47 -15.73 11.47 -2.90
C LEU A 47 -16.39 11.54 -4.29
N ASP A 48 -16.25 12.67 -4.98
CA ASP A 48 -16.73 12.83 -6.36
C ASP A 48 -16.05 11.87 -7.33
N LEU A 49 -14.74 11.70 -7.23
CA LEU A 49 -14.01 10.74 -8.05
C LEU A 49 -14.43 9.30 -7.75
N ALA A 50 -14.63 8.95 -6.49
CA ALA A 50 -15.07 7.61 -6.08
C ALA A 50 -16.44 7.27 -6.69
N ILE A 51 -17.43 8.17 -6.58
CA ILE A 51 -18.77 7.98 -7.15
C ILE A 51 -18.69 7.80 -8.67
N ARG A 52 -18.00 8.71 -9.38
CA ARG A 52 -17.84 8.61 -10.84
C ARG A 52 -17.15 7.32 -11.27
N ASN A 53 -16.17 6.86 -10.49
CA ASN A 53 -15.48 5.60 -10.76
C ASN A 53 -16.39 4.38 -10.57
N ILE A 54 -17.18 4.35 -9.50
CA ILE A 54 -18.16 3.28 -9.24
C ILE A 54 -19.24 3.23 -10.32
N MET A 55 -19.68 4.40 -10.80
CA MET A 55 -20.66 4.53 -11.89
C MET A 55 -20.07 4.18 -13.27
N GLY A 56 -18.76 3.93 -13.35
CA GLY A 56 -18.07 3.59 -14.60
C GLY A 56 -17.84 4.79 -15.53
N GLU A 57 -18.02 6.02 -15.04
CA GLU A 57 -17.79 7.24 -15.82
C GLU A 57 -16.29 7.50 -16.03
N ILE A 58 -15.47 7.05 -15.08
CA ILE A 58 -14.01 7.15 -15.13
C ILE A 58 -13.36 5.85 -14.65
N THR A 59 -12.23 5.52 -15.24
CA THR A 59 -11.39 4.41 -14.82
C THR A 59 -10.57 4.75 -13.58
N SER A 60 -10.07 3.73 -12.89
CA SER A 60 -9.13 3.91 -11.77
C SER A 60 -7.85 4.66 -12.19
N HIS A 61 -7.39 4.48 -13.43
CA HIS A 61 -6.25 5.22 -13.97
C HIS A 61 -6.53 6.72 -14.08
N GLU A 62 -7.69 7.11 -14.61
CA GLU A 62 -8.11 8.51 -14.73
C GLU A 62 -8.38 9.16 -13.37
N VAL A 63 -8.85 8.40 -12.38
CA VAL A 63 -8.91 8.86 -10.99
C VAL A 63 -7.52 9.26 -10.51
N GLY A 64 -6.52 8.40 -10.71
CA GLY A 64 -5.13 8.68 -10.34
C GLY A 64 -4.56 9.93 -11.02
N GLN A 65 -4.82 10.10 -12.32
CA GLN A 65 -4.42 11.30 -13.06
C GLN A 65 -5.08 12.57 -12.49
N GLN A 66 -6.39 12.56 -12.27
CA GLN A 66 -7.12 13.71 -11.72
C GLN A 66 -6.68 14.05 -10.29
N LEU A 67 -6.33 13.06 -9.47
CA LEU A 67 -5.76 13.30 -8.15
C LEU A 67 -4.38 13.96 -8.25
N LYS A 68 -3.53 13.49 -9.17
CA LYS A 68 -2.19 14.06 -9.42
C LYS A 68 -2.27 15.49 -9.91
N GLU A 69 -3.21 15.79 -10.81
CA GLU A 69 -3.45 17.15 -11.30
C GLU A 69 -3.99 18.07 -10.20
N HIS A 70 -4.91 17.59 -9.36
CA HIS A 70 -5.57 18.43 -8.36
C HIS A 70 -4.71 18.73 -7.13
N TYR A 71 -3.97 17.73 -6.61
CA TYR A 71 -3.12 17.89 -5.43
C TYR A 71 -1.65 18.15 -5.76
N GLY A 72 -1.31 18.20 -7.05
CA GLY A 72 0.07 18.30 -7.53
C GLY A 72 0.87 17.00 -7.36
N GLU A 73 2.11 17.02 -7.84
CA GLU A 73 3.07 15.92 -7.69
C GLU A 73 3.51 15.65 -6.24
N THR A 74 3.05 16.45 -5.27
CA THR A 74 3.30 16.22 -3.84
C THR A 74 2.52 15.05 -3.24
N LEU A 75 1.75 14.32 -4.05
CA LEU A 75 1.28 13.00 -3.62
C LEU A 75 2.50 12.11 -3.46
N TYR A 76 2.66 11.60 -2.23
CA TYR A 76 3.33 10.34 -1.92
C TYR A 76 3.76 9.63 -3.21
N GLU A 77 5.05 9.67 -3.55
CA GLU A 77 5.58 8.60 -4.37
C GLU A 77 5.09 7.35 -3.65
N ASP A 78 4.28 6.54 -4.33
CA ASP A 78 4.07 5.17 -3.90
C ASP A 78 5.48 4.69 -3.56
N PRO A 79 5.85 4.52 -2.28
CA PRO A 79 7.26 4.39 -1.90
C PRO A 79 7.68 3.20 -2.71
N LYS A 80 8.47 3.36 -3.78
CA LYS A 80 8.43 2.52 -5.01
C LYS A 80 8.25 1.02 -4.73
N SER A 81 7.09 0.54 -4.29
CA SER A 81 7.13 -0.49 -3.24
C SER A 81 8.39 -0.38 -2.33
N GLY A 82 8.30 0.14 -1.09
CA GLY A 82 9.27 -0.25 -0.04
C GLY A 82 9.25 -1.77 0.20
N LEU A 83 8.35 -2.47 -0.50
CA LEU A 83 8.31 -3.88 -0.81
C LEU A 83 8.97 -4.25 -2.16
N ASP A 84 10.03 -3.56 -2.60
CA ASP A 84 11.10 -4.25 -3.33
C ASP A 84 11.78 -5.28 -2.42
N GLY A 85 11.48 -5.19 -1.12
CA GLY A 85 12.20 -5.87 -0.06
C GLY A 85 13.61 -5.33 -0.13
N GLY A 86 13.87 -4.17 0.50
CA GLY A 86 15.17 -3.48 0.54
C GLY A 86 16.36 -4.28 1.08
N TYR A 87 16.25 -5.60 1.09
CA TYR A 87 17.34 -6.53 0.88
C TYR A 87 18.15 -6.13 -0.36
N GLU A 88 19.35 -5.65 -0.10
CA GLU A 88 20.39 -5.68 -1.10
C GLU A 88 20.71 -7.13 -1.47
N VAL A 89 20.64 -7.48 -2.76
CA VAL A 89 21.15 -8.77 -3.23
C VAL A 89 22.68 -8.70 -3.20
N ILE A 90 23.28 -9.31 -2.19
CA ILE A 90 24.74 -9.37 -2.04
C ILE A 90 25.30 -10.46 -2.96
N PRO A 91 26.20 -10.15 -3.90
CA PRO A 91 26.82 -11.16 -4.76
C PRO A 91 27.61 -12.21 -3.95
N PRO A 92 27.67 -13.48 -4.39
CA PRO A 92 28.34 -14.57 -3.65
C PRO A 92 29.82 -14.33 -3.30
N ASN A 93 30.51 -13.51 -4.10
CA ASN A 93 31.93 -13.18 -3.92
C ASN A 93 32.17 -11.85 -3.18
N SER A 94 31.11 -11.22 -2.66
CA SER A 94 31.23 -9.94 -1.97
C SER A 94 31.96 -10.08 -0.62
N PRO A 95 32.90 -9.17 -0.29
CA PRO A 95 33.55 -9.15 1.02
C PRO A 95 32.54 -8.92 2.17
N ARG A 96 31.41 -8.26 1.88
CA ARG A 96 30.33 -7.98 2.84
C ARG A 96 29.72 -9.25 3.45
N LEU A 97 29.77 -10.39 2.75
CA LEU A 97 29.31 -11.67 3.30
C LEU A 97 30.16 -12.14 4.50
N LYS A 98 31.48 -11.89 4.47
CA LYS A 98 32.37 -12.22 5.59
C LYS A 98 32.09 -11.35 6.80
N GLU A 99 31.88 -10.05 6.59
CA GLU A 99 31.53 -9.09 7.64
C GLU A 99 30.21 -9.48 8.34
N ILE A 100 29.20 -9.84 7.54
CA ILE A 100 27.90 -10.32 8.05
C ILE A 100 28.06 -11.63 8.84
N GLU A 101 28.86 -12.57 8.33
CA GLU A 101 29.13 -13.83 9.03
C GLU A 101 29.83 -13.61 10.38
N GLU A 102 30.88 -12.78 10.41
CA GLU A 102 31.61 -12.45 11.65
C GLU A 102 30.71 -11.77 12.68
N TYR A 103 29.89 -10.82 12.25
CA TYR A 103 28.91 -10.15 13.11
C TYR A 103 27.90 -11.16 13.68
N ASN A 104 27.33 -12.02 12.84
CA ASN A 104 26.35 -13.01 13.27
C ASN A 104 26.96 -14.08 14.19
N ARG A 105 28.23 -14.45 14.01
CA ARG A 105 28.96 -15.35 14.92
C ARG A 105 29.08 -14.77 16.33
N LYS A 106 29.26 -13.45 16.46
CA LYS A 106 29.27 -12.77 17.77
C LYS A 106 27.90 -12.76 18.43
N LEU A 107 26.83 -12.57 17.65
CA LEU A 107 25.46 -12.55 18.17
C LEU A 107 24.92 -13.95 18.52
N ARG A 108 25.33 -14.99 17.78
CA ARG A 108 24.75 -16.34 17.87
C ARG A 108 25.83 -17.44 17.94
N PRO A 109 26.74 -17.41 18.93
CA PRO A 109 27.91 -18.27 18.95
C PRO A 109 27.57 -19.77 18.99
N ALA A 110 26.53 -20.18 19.73
CA ALA A 110 26.11 -21.58 19.82
C ALA A 110 25.61 -22.14 18.48
N LEU A 111 24.82 -21.36 17.73
CA LEU A 111 24.31 -21.75 16.42
C LEU A 111 25.46 -21.98 15.43
N TYR A 112 26.43 -21.06 15.40
CA TYR A 112 27.56 -21.18 14.49
C TYR A 112 28.51 -22.32 14.88
N ALA A 113 28.67 -22.62 16.18
CA ALA A 113 29.42 -23.80 16.62
C ALA A 113 28.78 -25.12 16.15
N GLU A 114 27.45 -25.20 16.09
CA GLU A 114 26.75 -26.37 15.54
C GLU A 114 26.90 -26.47 14.01
N LEU A 115 26.78 -25.34 13.30
CA LEU A 115 26.97 -25.30 11.85
C LEU A 115 28.40 -25.70 11.44
N ASP A 116 29.41 -25.27 12.20
CA ASP A 116 30.80 -25.63 11.96
C ASP A 116 31.06 -27.13 12.17
N LYS A 117 30.35 -27.78 13.10
CA LYS A 117 30.39 -29.24 13.26
C LYS A 117 29.80 -29.96 12.06
N LYS A 118 28.64 -29.49 11.55
CA LYS A 118 27.97 -30.07 10.38
C LYS A 118 28.74 -29.90 9.08
N LYS A 119 29.57 -28.86 8.94
CA LYS A 119 30.46 -28.68 7.78
C LYS A 119 31.68 -29.60 7.78
N ARG A 120 32.01 -30.21 8.92
CA ARG A 120 33.19 -31.08 9.10
C ARG A 120 32.87 -32.57 8.96
N THR A 121 31.58 -32.91 8.84
CA THR A 121 31.04 -34.23 8.48
C THR A 121 30.67 -34.25 7.01
#